data_AF-A0A7K1LTW6-F1
#
_entry.id   AF-A0A7K1LTW6-F1
#
_cell.length_a   1.000
_cell.length_b   1.000
_cell.length_c   1.000
_cell.angle_alpha   90.00
_cell.angle_beta   90.00
_cell.angle_gamma   90.00
#
_symmetry.space_group_name_H-M   'P 1'
#
loop_
_entity.id
_entity.type
_entity.pdbx_description
1 polymer ?
#
loop_
_entity_poly.entity_id
_entity_poly.type
_entity_poly.pdbx_seq_one_letter_code
_entity_poly.pdbx_strand_id
1 'polypeptide(L)'
;GVDALVRLAPRPLQRLIGILACLCCLGYAGLFMVASYDWVKTLFVAGIGAEDLDHFGILQAYIAVVVPVGFGLVLLRYLEILVNLLRGRQLGLGLADEAAEASKLAGEEAGENRP
;
A
#
# COMPACT_ATOMS: atom_id res chain seq x y z
N GLY A 1 8.99 16.53 -6.63
CA GLY A 1 10.34 16.06 -6.98
C GLY A 1 10.32 15.33 -8.31
N VAL A 2 10.05 14.03 -8.30
CA VAL A 2 9.99 13.18 -9.52
C VAL A 2 8.71 13.40 -10.34
N ASP A 3 7.57 13.63 -9.68
CA ASP A 3 6.27 13.76 -10.34
C ASP A 3 6.15 15.02 -11.24
N ALA A 4 6.88 16.08 -10.88
CA ALA A 4 7.02 17.28 -11.70
C ALA A 4 7.86 17.04 -12.96
N LEU A 5 8.91 16.22 -12.86
CA LEU A 5 9.71 15.80 -14.03
C LEU A 5 8.87 14.92 -14.98
N VAL A 6 8.08 14.00 -14.43
CA VAL A 6 7.21 13.12 -15.24
C VAL A 6 6.11 13.95 -15.92
N ARG A 7 5.58 14.99 -15.28
CA ARG A 7 4.58 15.90 -15.87
C ARG A 7 5.06 16.65 -17.11
N LEU A 8 6.37 16.88 -17.28
CA LEU A 8 6.93 17.46 -18.51
C LEU A 8 7.03 16.45 -19.67
N ALA A 9 6.97 15.14 -19.40
CA ALA A 9 7.08 14.12 -20.43
C ALA A 9 5.79 14.00 -21.27
N PRO A 10 5.88 13.66 -22.57
CA PRO A 10 4.71 13.42 -23.41
C PRO A 10 3.86 12.26 -22.86
N ARG A 11 2.54 12.35 -23.03
CA ARG A 11 1.53 11.40 -22.51
C ARG A 11 1.87 9.90 -22.65
N PRO A 12 2.44 9.39 -23.77
CA PRO A 12 2.82 7.97 -23.86
C PRO A 12 3.98 7.59 -22.94
N LEU A 13 4.95 8.50 -22.74
CA LEU A 13 6.10 8.25 -21.88
C LEU A 13 5.71 8.26 -20.40
N GLN A 14 4.78 9.13 -20.01
CA GLN A 14 4.20 9.13 -18.65
C GLN A 14 3.56 7.79 -18.29
N ARG A 15 2.77 7.22 -19.22
CA ARG A 15 2.17 5.89 -19.01
C ARG A 15 3.22 4.81 -18.83
N LEU A 16 4.27 4.81 -19.65
CA LEU A 16 5.30 3.79 -19.61
C LEU A 16 6.08 3.85 -18.29
N ILE A 17 6.41 5.06 -17.83
CA ILE A 17 7.05 5.29 -16.52
C ILE A 17 6.12 4.83 -15.39
N GLY A 18 4.81 5.15 -15.46
CA GLY A 18 3.83 4.72 -14.47
C GLY A 18 3.69 3.20 -14.40
N ILE A 19 3.68 2.51 -15.55
CA ILE A 19 3.60 1.05 -15.61
C ILE A 19 4.86 0.44 -14.99
N LEU A 20 6.04 0.95 -15.36
CA LEU A 20 7.31 0.46 -14.84
C LEU A 20 7.40 0.66 -13.32
N ALA A 21 7.05 1.85 -12.82
CA ALA A 21 7.02 2.13 -11.39
C ALA A 21 6.04 1.20 -10.66
N CYS A 22 4.84 1.01 -11.21
CA CYS A 22 3.83 0.12 -10.63
C CYS A 22 4.32 -1.34 -10.58
N LEU A 23 4.97 -1.84 -11.63
CA LEU A 23 5.55 -3.19 -11.66
C LEU A 23 6.67 -3.35 -10.62
N CYS A 24 7.54 -2.35 -10.48
CA CYS A 24 8.56 -2.35 -9.42
C CYS A 24 7.93 -2.39 -8.03
N CYS A 25 6.88 -1.60 -7.78
CA CYS A 25 6.14 -1.60 -6.53
C CYS A 25 5.47 -2.95 -6.25
N LEU A 26 4.83 -3.56 -7.25
CA LEU A 26 4.23 -4.89 -7.13
C LEU A 26 5.27 -5.97 -6.81
N GLY A 27 6.40 -5.97 -7.51
CA GLY A 27 7.50 -6.90 -7.24
C GLY A 27 8.03 -6.76 -5.82
N TYR A 28 8.29 -5.53 -5.38
CA TYR A 28 8.81 -5.26 -4.04
C TYR A 28 7.79 -5.63 -2.94
N ALA A 29 6.53 -5.25 -3.10
CA ALA A 29 5.47 -5.64 -2.17
C ALA A 29 5.29 -7.17 -2.10
N GLY A 30 5.43 -7.86 -3.23
CA GLY A 30 5.42 -9.33 -3.29
C GLY A 30 6.56 -9.97 -2.49
N LEU A 31 7.79 -9.45 -2.61
CA LEU A 31 8.92 -9.89 -1.80
C LEU A 31 8.64 -9.71 -0.30
N PHE A 32 8.10 -8.57 0.09
CA PHE A 32 7.74 -8.29 1.48
C PHE A 32 6.61 -9.16 2.00
N MET A 33 5.62 -9.49 1.16
CA MET A 33 4.54 -10.42 1.52
C MET A 33 5.09 -11.81 1.84
N VAL A 34 6.01 -12.34 1.03
CA VAL A 34 6.64 -13.66 1.28
C VAL A 34 7.50 -13.62 2.55
N ALA A 35 8.37 -12.61 2.67
CA ALA A 35 9.24 -12.47 3.83
C ALA A 35 8.45 -12.35 5.14
N SER A 36 7.36 -11.56 5.14
CA SER A 36 6.49 -11.41 6.31
C SER A 36 5.71 -12.69 6.63
N TYR A 37 5.30 -13.47 5.64
CA TYR A 37 4.66 -14.76 5.87
C TYR A 37 5.59 -15.75 6.56
N ASP A 38 6.83 -15.88 6.10
CA ASP A 38 7.82 -16.77 6.73
C ASP A 38 8.23 -16.29 8.12
N TRP A 39 8.30 -14.98 8.33
CA TRP A 39 8.51 -14.40 9.65
C TRP A 39 7.38 -14.77 10.63
N VAL A 40 6.12 -14.56 10.23
CA VAL A 40 4.94 -14.93 11.03
C VAL A 40 4.91 -16.43 11.33
N LYS A 41 5.20 -17.28 10.33
CA LYS A 41 5.28 -18.73 10.51
C LYS A 41 6.33 -19.11 11.54
N THR A 42 7.51 -18.50 11.48
CA THR A 42 8.58 -18.72 12.46
C THR A 42 8.12 -18.31 13.87
N LEU A 43 7.38 -17.22 13.99
CA LEU A 43 6.84 -16.72 15.26
C LEU A 43 5.79 -17.68 15.87
N PHE A 44 4.95 -18.31 15.04
CA PHE A 44 4.05 -19.39 15.48
C PHE A 44 4.80 -20.64 15.94
N VAL A 45 5.86 -21.04 15.22
CA VAL A 45 6.65 -22.25 15.55
C VAL A 45 7.46 -22.05 16.82
N ALA A 46 8.05 -20.86 17.00
CA ALA A 46 8.87 -20.55 18.17
C ALA A 46 8.05 -20.48 19.47
N GLY A 47 6.73 -20.34 19.38
CA GLY A 47 5.84 -20.32 20.55
C GLY A 47 6.12 -19.17 21.53
N ILE A 48 6.87 -18.15 21.08
CA ILE A 48 7.15 -16.95 21.86
C ILE A 48 5.86 -16.16 21.99
N GLY A 49 5.38 -16.05 23.22
CA GLY A 49 4.33 -15.11 23.53
C GLY A 49 4.85 -13.67 23.38
N ALA A 50 3.93 -12.72 23.26
CA ALA A 50 4.34 -11.31 23.21
C ALA A 50 4.91 -10.91 24.57
N GLU A 51 6.18 -10.51 24.63
CA GLU A 51 6.92 -10.20 25.88
C GLU A 51 6.18 -9.21 26.85
N ASP A 52 5.30 -8.36 26.31
CA ASP A 52 4.41 -7.45 27.08
C ASP A 52 2.99 -8.01 27.38
N LEU A 53 2.56 -9.07 26.70
CA LEU A 53 1.22 -9.68 26.76
C LEU A 53 1.23 -11.18 27.14
N ASP A 54 2.39 -11.71 27.48
CA ASP A 54 2.60 -13.08 27.97
C ASP A 54 1.74 -13.39 29.19
N HIS A 55 1.52 -12.38 30.02
CA HIS A 55 0.64 -12.46 31.18
C HIS A 55 -0.81 -12.78 30.82
N PHE A 56 -1.26 -12.47 29.60
CA PHE A 56 -2.61 -12.74 29.08
C PHE A 56 -2.67 -13.92 28.11
N GLY A 57 -1.55 -14.62 27.86
CA GLY A 57 -1.49 -15.82 27.02
C GLY A 57 -1.67 -15.57 25.52
N ILE A 58 -1.44 -14.34 25.03
CA ILE A 58 -1.62 -13.99 23.62
C ILE A 58 -0.27 -14.10 22.88
N LEU A 59 -0.24 -14.92 21.83
CA LEU A 59 0.96 -15.10 21.01
C LEU A 59 1.25 -13.85 20.18
N GLN A 60 2.51 -13.40 20.14
CA GLN A 60 2.95 -12.30 19.28
C GLN A 60 2.65 -12.54 17.80
N ALA A 61 2.57 -13.81 17.41
CA ALA A 61 2.22 -14.25 16.07
C ALA A 61 0.86 -13.72 15.58
N TYR A 62 -0.15 -13.59 16.45
CA TYR A 62 -1.46 -13.07 16.05
C TYR A 62 -1.40 -11.62 15.61
N ILE A 63 -0.59 -10.80 16.28
CA ILE A 63 -0.37 -9.40 15.91
C ILE A 63 0.41 -9.34 14.60
N ALA A 64 1.45 -10.16 14.48
CA ALA A 64 2.34 -10.18 13.30
C ALA A 64 1.62 -10.56 12.00
N VAL A 65 0.51 -11.31 12.04
CA VAL A 65 -0.33 -11.65 10.87
C VAL A 65 -0.86 -10.42 10.13
N VAL A 66 -1.00 -9.26 10.81
CA VAL A 66 -1.44 -8.03 10.14
C VAL A 66 -0.49 -7.60 9.03
N VAL A 67 0.80 -7.94 9.12
CA VAL A 67 1.84 -7.53 8.18
C VAL A 67 1.69 -8.19 6.81
N PRO A 68 1.66 -9.52 6.66
CA PRO A 68 1.42 -10.15 5.36
C PRO A 68 0.04 -9.79 4.78
N VAL A 69 -0.97 -9.60 5.63
CA VAL A 69 -2.30 -9.14 5.19
C VAL A 69 -2.21 -7.72 4.61
N GLY A 70 -1.52 -6.82 5.29
CA GLY A 70 -1.29 -5.45 4.82
C GLY A 70 -0.57 -5.41 3.47
N PHE A 71 0.49 -6.20 3.29
CA PHE A 71 1.16 -6.29 1.98
C PHE A 71 0.26 -6.92 0.91
N GLY A 72 -0.62 -7.85 1.27
CA GLY A 72 -1.66 -8.37 0.38
C GLY A 72 -2.63 -7.28 -0.09
N LEU A 73 -3.11 -6.43 0.81
CA LEU A 73 -3.98 -5.29 0.46
C LEU A 73 -3.25 -4.27 -0.43
N VAL A 74 -1.98 -4.01 -0.14
CA VAL A 74 -1.12 -3.14 -0.97
C VAL A 74 -0.97 -3.72 -2.38
N LEU A 75 -0.71 -5.02 -2.51
CA LEU A 75 -0.64 -5.70 -3.81
C LEU A 75 -1.95 -5.56 -4.59
N LEU A 76 -3.10 -5.77 -3.95
CA LEU A 76 -4.41 -5.60 -4.60
C LEU A 76 -4.60 -4.17 -5.12
N ARG A 77 -4.26 -3.16 -4.30
CA ARG A 77 -4.35 -1.75 -4.69
C ARG A 77 -3.46 -1.44 -5.89
N TYR A 78 -2.20 -1.88 -5.89
CA TYR A 78 -1.31 -1.65 -7.03
C TYR A 78 -1.71 -2.46 -8.27
N LEU A 79 -2.32 -3.64 -8.10
CA LEU A 79 -2.83 -4.43 -9.22
C LEU A 79 -4.02 -3.72 -9.90
N GLU A 80 -4.93 -3.14 -9.10
CA GLU A 80 -6.01 -2.30 -9.62
C GLU A 80 -5.46 -1.09 -10.37
N ILE A 81 -4.44 -0.43 -9.82
CA ILE A 81 -3.76 0.69 -10.48
C ILE A 81 -3.17 0.25 -11.82
N LEU A 82 -2.48 -0.90 -11.86
CA LEU A 82 -1.91 -1.44 -13.10
C LEU A 82 -2.99 -1.70 -14.15
N VAL A 83 -4.10 -2.34 -13.78
CA VAL A 83 -5.22 -2.62 -14.69
C VAL A 83 -5.83 -1.34 -15.23
N ASN A 84 -6.05 -0.34 -14.39
CA ASN A 84 -6.59 0.96 -14.79
C ASN A 84 -5.63 1.74 -15.71
N LEU A 85 -4.32 1.61 -15.48
CA LEU A 85 -3.28 2.22 -16.32
C LEU A 85 -3.20 1.54 -17.69
N LEU A 86 -3.32 0.21 -17.75
CA LEU A 86 -3.38 -0.57 -19.00
C LEU A 86 -4.67 -0.28 -19.79
N ARG A 87 -5.80 -0.09 -19.11
CA ARG A 87 -7.08 0.35 -19.72
C ARG A 87 -7.06 1.82 -20.16
N GLY A 88 -5.98 2.55 -19.88
CA GLY A 88 -5.82 3.95 -20.24
C GLY A 88 -6.71 4.92 -19.46
N ARG A 89 -7.34 4.48 -18.36
CA ARG A 89 -8.21 5.31 -17.51
C ARG A 89 -7.43 6.28 -16.63
N GLN A 90 -6.16 5.99 -16.36
CA GLN A 90 -5.25 6.86 -15.62
C GLN A 90 -3.89 7.00 -16.34
N LEU A 91 -3.15 8.08 -16.04
CA LEU A 91 -1.84 8.38 -16.63
C LEU A 91 -0.68 8.24 -15.63
N GLY A 92 -0.97 8.16 -14.34
CA GLY A 92 -0.01 8.00 -13.25
C GLY A 92 -0.55 7.07 -12.15
N LEU A 93 0.07 7.09 -10.96
CA LEU A 93 -0.29 6.20 -9.86
C LEU A 93 -1.60 6.57 -9.13
N GLY A 94 -2.18 7.75 -9.36
CA GLY A 94 -3.45 8.20 -8.75
C GLY A 94 -3.42 8.51 -7.25
N LEU A 95 -2.43 7.99 -6.51
CA LEU A 95 -2.28 8.11 -5.05
C LEU A 95 -2.31 9.54 -4.53
N ALA A 96 -1.67 10.47 -5.25
CA ALA A 96 -1.60 11.88 -4.82
C ALA A 96 -2.92 12.62 -5.03
N ASP A 97 -3.67 12.27 -6.07
CA ASP A 97 -4.93 12.94 -6.42
C ASP A 97 -6.05 12.44 -5.52
N GLU A 98 -6.15 11.11 -5.28
CA GLU A 98 -7.11 10.52 -4.35
C GLU A 98 -6.88 10.96 -2.89
N ALA A 99 -5.62 11.03 -2.43
CA ALA A 99 -5.32 11.48 -1.07
C ALA A 99 -5.56 12.99 -0.88
N ALA A 100 -5.30 13.80 -1.92
CA ALA A 100 -5.64 15.21 -1.92
C ALA A 100 -7.17 15.43 -1.93
N GLU A 101 -7.93 14.59 -2.62
CA GLU A 101 -9.39 14.67 -2.67
C GLU A 101 -10.02 14.22 -1.33
N ALA A 102 -9.55 13.12 -0.76
CA ALA A 102 -10.00 12.65 0.56
C ALA A 102 -9.68 13.66 1.67
N SER A 103 -8.53 14.33 1.63
CA SER A 103 -8.20 15.37 2.61
C SER A 103 -9.01 16.65 2.43
N LYS A 104 -9.42 17.01 1.20
CA LYS A 104 -10.35 18.11 0.95
C LYS A 104 -11.75 17.80 1.47
N LEU A 105 -12.27 16.61 1.17
CA LEU A 105 -13.56 16.14 1.70
C LEU A 105 -13.57 16.12 3.24
N ALA A 106 -12.52 15.57 3.86
CA ALA A 106 -12.39 15.59 5.33
C ALA A 106 -12.28 17.02 5.90
N GLY A 107 -11.68 17.95 5.15
CA GLY A 107 -11.62 19.37 5.51
C GLY A 107 -12.95 20.11 5.34
N GLU A 108 -13.75 19.77 4.33
CA GLU A 108 -15.10 20.28 4.10
C GLU A 108 -16.07 19.77 5.18
N GLU A 109 -16.02 18.47 5.53
CA GLU A 109 -16.79 17.90 6.64
C GLU A 109 -16.43 18.52 8.01
N ALA A 110 -15.15 18.83 8.23
CA ALA A 110 -14.71 19.52 9.45
C ALA A 110 -15.10 21.01 9.49
N GLY A 111 -15.30 21.65 8.33
CA GLY A 111 -15.73 23.03 8.19
C GLY A 111 -17.24 23.21 8.34
N GLU A 112 -18.03 22.25 7.87
CA GLU A 112 -19.49 22.27 7.93
C GLU A 112 -20.06 21.91 9.31
N ASN A 113 -19.28 21.20 10.15
CA ASN A 113 -19.69 20.82 11.51
C ASN A 113 -19.29 21.84 12.60
N ARG A 114 -19.08 23.12 12.24
CA ARG A 114 -18.98 24.23 13.19
C ARG A 114 -20.37 24.85 13.41
N PRO A 115 -20.92 24.85 14.64
CA PRO A 115 -22.19 25.50 14.93
C PRO A 115 -22.13 27.03 14.78
#